data_AF-A0A932Z6A3-F1
#
_entry.id   AF-A0A932Z6A3-F1
#
_cell.length_a   1.000
_cell.length_b   1.000
_cell.length_c   1.000
_cell.angle_alpha   90.00
_cell.angle_beta   90.00
_cell.angle_gamma   90.00
#
_symmetry.space_group_name_H-M   'P 1'
#
loop_
_entity.id
_entity.type
_entity.pdbx_description
1 polymer ?
#
loop_
_entity_poly.entity_id
_entity_poly.type
_entity_poly.pdbx_seq_one_letter_code
_entity_poly.pdbx_strand_id
1 'polypeptide(L)' 'MSDSEAALLPRDVRPLKYLITLAPDLERSTFSGQETVELEVAQPCSELVFHAADLE' A
#
# COMPACT_ATOMS: atom_id res chain seq x y z
N MET A 1 9.31 5.35 25.26
CA MET A 1 8.49 4.12 25.16
C MET A 1 8.34 3.86 23.67
N SER A 2 8.67 2.66 23.21
CA SER A 2 9.09 2.40 21.83
C SER A 2 7.96 2.46 20.80
N ASP A 3 8.03 3.42 19.87
CA ASP A 3 7.21 3.49 18.63
C ASP A 3 7.57 2.39 17.60
N SER A 4 7.99 1.21 18.05
CA SER A 4 8.53 0.18 17.16
C SER A 4 7.51 -0.88 16.74
N GLU A 5 6.29 -0.88 17.26
CA GLU A 5 5.23 -1.83 16.87
C GLU A 5 4.29 -1.32 15.77
N ALA A 6 4.21 0.00 15.54
CA ALA A 6 3.22 0.60 14.62
C ALA A 6 3.61 0.57 13.12
N ALA A 7 4.81 0.11 12.76
CA ALA A 7 5.35 0.25 11.39
C ALA A 7 5.51 -1.07 10.61
N LEU A 8 5.20 -2.23 11.20
CA LEU A 8 5.39 -3.52 10.53
C LEU A 8 4.04 -4.11 10.11
N LEU A 9 3.93 -4.46 8.83
CA LEU A 9 2.76 -5.16 8.31
C LEU A 9 2.77 -6.64 8.73
N PRO A 10 1.59 -7.27 8.83
CA PRO A 10 1.46 -8.72 8.98
C PRO A 10 2.22 -9.48 7.88
N ARG A 11 2.75 -10.65 8.21
CA ARG A 11 3.56 -11.47 7.28
C ARG A 11 2.75 -12.48 6.47
N ASP A 12 1.44 -12.50 6.70
CA ASP A 12 0.50 -13.49 6.17
C ASP A 12 0.21 -13.26 4.69
N VAL A 13 0.44 -12.03 4.22
CA VAL A 13 0.26 -11.62 2.83
C VAL A 13 1.53 -10.94 2.32
N ARG A 14 1.96 -11.31 1.12
CA ARG A 14 3.19 -10.80 0.50
C ARG A 14 2.88 -10.23 -0.88
N PRO A 15 3.34 -9.02 -1.20
CA PRO A 15 3.23 -8.50 -2.55
C PRO A 15 4.22 -9.18 -3.48
N LEU A 16 3.75 -9.55 -4.66
CA LEU A 16 4.56 -10.13 -5.73
C LEU A 16 4.91 -9.10 -6.79
N LYS A 17 3.96 -8.21 -7.13
CA LYS A 17 4.11 -7.24 -8.19
C LYS A 17 3.18 -6.04 -8.02
N TYR A 18 3.68 -4.88 -8.42
CA TYR A 18 2.95 -3.62 -8.45
C TYR A 18 2.81 -3.14 -9.88
N LEU A 19 1.59 -2.74 -10.24
CA LEU A 19 1.29 -2.02 -11.47
C LEU A 19 0.72 -0.67 -11.07
N ILE A 20 1.46 0.40 -11.36
CA ILE A 20 1.12 1.74 -10.92
C ILE A 20 0.99 2.63 -12.15
N THR A 21 -0.14 3.33 -12.26
CA THR A 21 -0.37 4.37 -13.27
C THR A 21 -0.68 5.67 -12.55
N LEU A 22 0.12 6.71 -12.80
CA LEU A 22 -0.04 8.04 -12.22
C LEU A 22 -0.30 9.07 -13.31
N ALA A 23 -1.18 10.01 -12.99
CA ALA A 23 -1.47 11.22 -13.75
C ALA A 23 -1.11 12.45 -12.88
N PRO A 24 0.13 12.98 -13.01
CA PRO A 24 0.56 14.16 -12.27
C PRO A 24 -0.17 15.42 -12.75
N ASP A 25 -0.56 16.27 -11.80
CA ASP A 25 -1.02 17.64 -12.02
C ASP A 25 0.07 18.60 -11.52
N LEU A 26 0.81 19.18 -12.46
CA LEU A 26 1.95 20.06 -12.15
C LEU A 26 1.51 21.44 -11.67
N GLU A 27 0.31 21.89 -11.99
CA GLU A 27 -0.20 23.20 -11.55
C GLU A 27 -0.60 23.14 -10.07
N ARG A 28 -1.23 22.02 -9.67
CA ARG A 28 -1.73 21.82 -8.31
C ARG A 28 -0.73 21.11 -7.41
N SER A 29 0.39 20.63 -7.97
CA SER A 29 1.40 19.81 -7.27
C SER A 29 0.79 18.57 -6.60
N THR A 30 -0.16 17.94 -7.29
CA THR A 30 -0.85 16.72 -6.85
C THR A 30 -0.71 15.63 -7.90
N PHE A 31 -1.11 14.41 -7.58
CA PHE A 31 -1.28 13.35 -8.57
C PHE A 31 -2.57 12.59 -8.30
N SER A 32 -3.13 12.02 -9.36
CA SER A 32 -4.17 11.00 -9.27
C SER A 32 -3.67 9.75 -9.96
N GLY A 33 -4.28 8.61 -9.68
CA GLY A 33 -3.81 7.37 -10.30
C GLY A 33 -4.51 6.14 -9.75
N GLN A 34 -4.03 5.00 -10.22
CA GLN A 34 -4.47 3.71 -9.73
C GLN A 34 -3.26 2.78 -9.59
N GLU A 35 -3.34 1.96 -8.56
CA GLU A 35 -2.40 0.88 -8.28
C GLU A 35 -3.15 -0.45 -8.28
N THR A 36 -2.51 -1.47 -8.84
CA THR A 36 -2.92 -2.86 -8.71
C THR A 36 -1.77 -3.63 -8.09
N VAL A 37 -2.03 -4.32 -6.98
CA VAL A 37 -1.05 -5.16 -6.28
C VAL A 37 -1.41 -6.63 -6.49
N GLU A 38 -0.51 -7.37 -7.10
CA GLU A 38 -0.58 -8.83 -7.13
C GLU A 38 -0.04 -9.36 -5.78
N LEU A 39 -0.87 -10.09 -5.03
CA LEU A 39 -0.57 -10.54 -3.68
C LEU A 39 -0.56 -12.08 -3.61
N GLU A 40 0.35 -12.62 -2.81
CA GLU A 40 0.33 -14.01 -2.33
C GLU A 40 -0.20 -14.04 -0.89
N VAL A 41 -1.25 -14.81 -0.65
CA VAL A 41 -1.83 -15.02 0.69
C VAL A 41 -1.29 -16.35 1.22
N ALA A 42 -0.30 -16.29 2.10
CA ALA A 42 0.36 -17.46 2.68
C ALA A 42 -0.48 -18.12 3.78
N GLN A 43 -1.34 -17.35 4.46
CA GLN A 43 -2.28 -17.83 5.46
C GLN A 43 -3.65 -17.17 5.28
N PRO A 44 -4.77 -17.89 5.51
CA PRO A 44 -6.10 -17.30 5.42
C PRO A 44 -6.23 -16.07 6.33
N CYS A 45 -6.59 -14.94 5.75
CA CYS A 45 -6.81 -13.68 6.46
C CYS A 45 -8.14 -13.05 6.02
N SER A 46 -8.80 -12.33 6.93
CA SER A 46 -10.05 -11.60 6.65
C SER A 46 -9.82 -10.11 6.40
N GLU A 47 -8.58 -9.64 6.53
CA GLU A 47 -8.21 -8.23 6.43
C GLU A 47 -6.87 -8.12 5.70
N LEU A 48 -6.72 -7.04 4.94
CA LEU A 48 -5.48 -6.65 4.28
C LEU A 48 -5.09 -5.26 4.78
N VAL A 49 -3.89 -5.13 5.33
CA VAL A 49 -3.38 -3.88 5.89
C VAL A 49 -2.28 -3.34 4.99
N PHE A 50 -2.36 -2.04 4.66
CA PHE A 50 -1.41 -1.34 3.80
C PHE A 50 -0.93 -0.07 4.49
N HIS A 51 0.24 0.42 4.08
CA HIS A 51 0.66 1.77 4.43
C HIS A 51 0.05 2.77 3.46
N ALA A 52 -0.54 3.84 3.99
CA ALA A 52 -1.02 4.99 3.23
C ALA A 52 -0.71 6.26 4.01
N ALA A 53 -0.23 7.29 3.31
CA ALA A 53 0.03 8.60 3.87
C ALA A 53 -0.38 9.65 2.84
N ASP A 54 -1.25 10.58 3.25
CA ASP A 54 -1.75 11.67 2.41
C ASP A 54 -2.39 11.20 1.08
N LEU A 55 -3.08 10.06 1.10
CA LEU A 55 -3.86 9.50 -0.01
C LEU A 55 -5.36 9.55 0.29
N GLU A 56 -6.18 9.82 -0.72
CA GLU A 56 -7.66 9.85 -0.68
C GLU A 56 -8.28 8.63 -1.35
#